data_AF-A0A930BTV3-F1
#
_entry.id   AF-A0A930BTV3-F1
#
_cell.length_a   1.000
_cell.length_b   1.000
_cell.length_c   1.000
_cell.angle_alpha   90.00
_cell.angle_beta   90.00
_cell.angle_gamma   90.00
#
_symmetry.space_group_name_H-M   'P 1'
#
loop_
_entity.id
_entity.type
_entity.pdbx_description
1 polymer ?
#
loop_
_entity_poly.entity_id
_entity_poly.type
_entity_poly.pdbx_seq_one_letter_code
_entity_poly.pdbx_strand_id
1 'polypeptide(L)' 'MPSREIWAGALSLLLLHEETGCAHSAHNAARLLDQICEADDVDDDTRRLCERASARLSADTPRPEVRHACPA' A
#
# COMPACT_ATOMS: atom_id res chain seq x y z
N MET A 1 17.14 -8.53 -0.36
CA MET A 1 16.34 -7.87 0.69
C MET A 1 15.76 -6.65 0.05
N PRO A 2 14.48 -6.32 0.27
CA PRO A 2 13.95 -5.07 -0.23
C PRO A 2 14.86 -3.94 0.22
N SER A 3 15.12 -2.98 -0.66
CA SER A 3 16.03 -1.89 -0.32
C SER A 3 15.45 -1.06 0.84
N ARG A 4 16.32 -0.37 1.57
CA ARG A 4 15.88 0.46 2.72
C ARG A 4 14.91 1.55 2.28
N GLU A 5 15.06 2.02 1.05
CA GLU A 5 14.20 3.02 0.42
C GLU A 5 12.78 2.49 0.20
N ILE A 6 12.61 1.21 -0.18
CA ILE A 6 11.29 0.58 -0.33
C ILE A 6 10.59 0.50 1.03
N TRP A 7 11.29 0.04 2.06
CA TRP A 7 10.76 -0.02 3.43
C TRP A 7 10.39 1.36 3.97
N ALA A 8 11.28 2.33 3.81
CA ALA A 8 11.04 3.71 4.24
C ALA A 8 9.85 4.34 3.49
N GLY A 9 9.73 4.07 2.19
CA GLY A 9 8.61 4.51 1.37
C GLY A 9 7.28 3.92 1.83
N ALA A 10 7.22 2.61 2.05
CA ALA A 10 6.03 1.93 2.55
C ALA A 10 5.60 2.50 3.91
N LEU A 11 6.54 2.65 4.85
CA LEU A 11 6.27 3.21 6.17
C LEU A 11 5.79 4.67 6.09
N SER A 12 6.42 5.49 5.25
CA SER A 12 6.03 6.90 5.09
C SER A 12 4.59 7.04 4.57
N LEU A 13 4.21 6.19 3.60
CA LEU A 13 2.86 6.21 3.04
C LEU A 13 1.81 5.66 4.00
N LEU A 14 2.16 4.65 4.81
CA LEU A 14 1.32 4.15 5.90
C LEU A 14 1.03 5.25 6.92
N LEU A 15 2.07 5.92 7.42
CA LEU A 15 1.93 7.00 8.40
C LEU A 15 1.12 8.15 7.84
N LEU A 16 1.42 8.58 6.61
CA LEU A 16 0.66 9.64 5.95
C LEU A 16 -0.82 9.25 5.78
N HIS A 17 -1.12 8.00 5.44
CA HIS A 17 -2.49 7.53 5.34
C HIS A 17 -3.20 7.56 6.70
N GLU A 18 -2.56 7.07 7.77
CA GLU A 18 -3.15 7.12 9.13
C GLU A 18 -3.38 8.56 9.61
N GLU A 19 -2.49 9.49 9.27
CA GLU A 19 -2.62 10.91 9.65
C GLU A 19 -3.68 11.67 8.85
N THR A 20 -3.90 11.31 7.57
CA THR A 20 -4.69 12.13 6.64
C THR A 20 -5.91 11.44 6.04
N GLY A 21 -6.02 10.12 6.15
CA GLY A 21 -7.01 9.31 5.44
C GLY A 21 -6.80 9.27 3.91
N CYS A 22 -5.63 9.67 3.39
CA CYS A 22 -5.41 9.75 1.95
C CYS A 22 -5.47 8.36 1.28
N ALA A 23 -6.49 8.14 0.46
CA ALA A 23 -6.70 6.93 -0.35
C ALA A 23 -5.50 6.61 -1.27
N HIS A 24 -4.88 7.64 -1.86
CA HIS A 24 -3.74 7.42 -2.76
C HIS A 24 -2.50 6.95 -2.00
N SER A 25 -2.28 7.44 -0.78
CA SER A 25 -1.21 6.95 0.09
C SER A 25 -1.43 5.50 0.49
N ALA A 26 -2.65 5.11 0.85
CA ALA A 26 -3.00 3.71 1.11
C ALA A 26 -2.72 2.80 -0.10
N HIS A 27 -3.15 3.22 -1.29
CA HIS A 27 -2.92 2.45 -2.52
C HIS A 27 -1.42 2.28 -2.82
N ASN A 28 -0.63 3.35 -2.72
CA ASN A 28 0.81 3.26 -2.96
C ASN A 28 1.53 2.43 -1.88
N ALA A 29 1.10 2.54 -0.61
CA ALA A 29 1.61 1.69 0.47
C ALA A 29 1.33 0.21 0.18
N ALA A 30 0.11 -0.14 -0.25
CA ALA A 30 -0.26 -1.52 -0.61
C ALA A 30 0.67 -2.08 -1.71
N ARG A 31 0.93 -1.30 -2.77
CA ARG A 31 1.82 -1.72 -3.86
C ARG A 31 3.26 -1.98 -3.40
N LEU A 32 3.80 -1.15 -2.51
CA LEU A 32 5.15 -1.35 -1.97
C LEU A 32 5.20 -2.57 -1.04
N LEU A 33 4.14 -2.83 -0.27
CA LEU A 33 4.03 -4.02 0.56
C LEU A 33 3.95 -5.30 -0.28
N ASP A 34 3.21 -5.29 -1.39
CA ASP A 34 3.17 -6.42 -2.32
C ASP A 34 4.56 -6.68 -2.95
N GLN A 35 5.28 -5.61 -3.33
CA GLN A 35 6.66 -5.73 -3.81
C GLN A 35 7.62 -6.31 -2.75
N ILE A 36 7.42 -5.96 -1.47
CA ILE A 36 8.19 -6.54 -0.37
C ILE A 36 7.91 -8.04 -0.25
N CYS A 37 6.66 -8.48 -0.37
CA CYS A 37 6.28 -9.91 -0.29
C CYS A 37 6.98 -10.77 -1.35
N GLU A 38 7.20 -10.21 -2.53
CA GLU A 38 7.85 -10.87 -3.67
C GLU A 38 9.37 -11.03 -3.50
N ALA A 39 9.99 -10.40 -2.49
CA ALA A 39 11.42 -10.54 -2.26
C ALA A 39 11.78 -11.90 -1.60
N ASP A 40 12.74 -12.60 -2.20
CA ASP A 40 13.16 -13.97 -1.80
C ASP A 40 13.66 -14.09 -0.36
N ASP A 41 14.17 -13.01 0.21
CA ASP A 41 14.81 -13.00 1.52
C ASP A 41 14.01 -12.24 2.59
N VAL A 42 12.72 -12.06 2.33
CA VAL A 42 11.75 -11.74 3.36
C VAL A 42 11.28 -13.06 4.00
N ASP A 43 11.30 -13.11 5.32
CA ASP A 43 10.82 -14.29 6.06
C ASP A 43 9.28 -14.42 5.96
N ASP A 44 8.77 -15.61 6.25
CA ASP A 44 7.35 -15.92 6.09
C ASP A 44 6.44 -15.07 6.99
N ASP A 45 6.89 -14.70 8.20
CA ASP A 45 6.08 -13.90 9.12
C ASP A 45 5.96 -12.46 8.61
N THR A 46 7.08 -11.89 8.16
CA THR A 46 7.10 -10.56 7.52
C THR A 46 6.27 -10.55 6.24
N ARG A 47 6.36 -11.61 5.41
CA ARG A 47 5.55 -11.74 4.19
C ARG A 47 4.05 -11.73 4.51
N ARG A 48 3.62 -12.57 5.46
CA ARG A 48 2.21 -12.64 5.89
C ARG A 48 1.71 -11.32 6.49
N LEU A 49 2.58 -10.59 7.19
CA LEU A 49 2.26 -9.27 7.72
C LEU A 49 2.01 -8.27 6.58
N CYS A 50 2.90 -8.22 5.59
CA CYS A 50 2.78 -7.35 4.42
C CYS A 50 1.54 -7.67 3.58
N GLU A 51 1.26 -8.95 3.30
CA GLU A 51 0.04 -9.39 2.58
C GLU A 51 -1.25 -8.96 3.29
N ARG A 52 -1.33 -9.17 4.61
CA ARG A 52 -2.50 -8.75 5.40
C ARG A 52 -2.68 -7.24 5.40
N ALA A 53 -1.58 -6.50 5.50
CA ALA A 53 -1.60 -5.05 5.48
C ALA A 53 -2.02 -4.51 4.10
N SER A 54 -1.47 -5.05 3.00
CA SER A 54 -1.83 -4.62 1.64
C SER A 54 -3.30 -4.93 1.33
N ALA A 55 -3.81 -6.09 1.74
CA ALA A 55 -5.21 -6.45 1.62
C ALA A 55 -6.13 -5.49 2.40
N ARG A 56 -5.76 -5.10 3.63
CA ARG A 56 -6.54 -4.16 4.45
C ARG A 56 -6.61 -2.78 3.81
N LEU A 57 -5.48 -2.24 3.36
CA LEU A 57 -5.41 -0.93 2.70
C LEU A 57 -6.23 -0.89 1.40
N SER A 58 -6.22 -1.98 0.64
CA SER A 58 -6.98 -2.11 -0.60
C SER A 58 -8.49 -2.20 -0.36
N ALA A 59 -8.91 -2.75 0.79
CA ALA A 59 -10.32 -2.83 1.18
C ALA A 59 -10.85 -1.51 1.76
N ASP A 60 -10.01 -0.77 2.48
CA ASP A 60 -10.37 0.49 3.14
C ASP A 60 -10.38 1.69 2.19
N THR A 61 -9.72 1.57 1.03
CA THR A 61 -9.73 2.62 0.02
C THR A 61 -11.10 2.62 -0.70
N PRO A 62 -11.91 3.70 -0.60
CA PRO A 62 -13.13 3.80 -1.39
C PRO A 62 -12.74 3.72 -2.86
N ARG A 63 -13.23 2.67 -3.55
CA ARG A 63 -13.03 2.52 -4.99
C ARG A 63 -13.50 3.83 -5.64
N PRO A 64 -12.67 4.54 -6.42
CA PRO A 64 -13.11 5.77 -7.05
C PRO A 64 -14.31 5.44 -7.91
N GLU A 65 -15.47 5.92 -7.47
CA GLU A 65 -16.67 5.99 -8.28
C GLU A 65 -16.29 6.68 -9.59
N VAL A 66 -16.63 6.01 -10.69
CA VAL A 66 -16.30 6.38 -12.05
C VAL A 66 -16.53 7.88 -12.21
N ARG A 67 -15.44 8.64 -12.39
CA ARG A 67 -15.54 10.04 -12.78
C ARG A 67 -16.31 10.06 -14.09
N HIS A 68 -17.61 10.37 -14.02
CA HIS A 68 -18.41 10.71 -15.18
C HIS A 68 -17.69 11.90 -15.83
N ALA A 69 -16.96 11.62 -16.91
CA ALA A 69 -16.49 12.65 -17.80
C ALA A 69 -17.70 13.48 -18.21
N CYS A 70 -17.72 14.77 -17.87
CA CYS A 70 -18.71 15.70 -18.37
C CYS A 70 -18.62 15.69 -19.91
N PRO A 71 -19.70 15.37 -20.65
CA PRO A 71 -19.77 15.70 -22.06
C PRO A 71 -19.97 17.23 -22.18
N ALA A 72 -19.15 17.84 -23.03
CA ALA A 72 -19.24 19.25 -23.43
C ALA A 72 -20.49 19.52 -24.27
#